data_AF-A0AAV2QW89-F1
#
_entry.id   AF-A0AAV2QW89-F1
#
_cell.length_a   1.000
_cell.length_b   1.000
_cell.length_c   1.000
_cell.angle_alpha   90.00
_cell.angle_beta   90.00
_cell.angle_gamma   90.00
#
_symmetry.space_group_name_H-M   'P 1'
#
loop_
_entity.id
_entity.type
_entity.pdbx_description
1 polymer ?
#
loop_
_entity_poly.entity_id
_entity_poly.type
_entity_poly.pdbx_seq_one_letter_code
_entity_poly.pdbx_strand_id
1 'polypeptide(L)'
;MTNYIAQLLCRRRILGTWKQFDSTLNKRNIVLHSSISSAKMSTSLQVGELPRLVAVTQMTATSDKEANFATVTSLVERAASRGAQMVFLPEACDYIAESKEQSLEMAEPLSGPLMQRYCGLAASAGVWLSLGGLHVKKITK
;
A
#
# COMPACT_ATOMS: atom_id res chain seq x y z
N MET A 1 21.90 7.70 -15.10
CA MET A 1 21.60 8.04 -13.69
C MET A 1 20.22 7.51 -13.41
N THR A 2 20.16 6.45 -12.62
CA THR A 2 19.10 5.45 -12.64
C THR A 2 17.84 5.94 -11.92
N ASN A 3 16.73 6.05 -12.65
CA ASN A 3 15.38 6.24 -12.11
C ASN A 3 15.03 4.97 -11.32
N TYR A 4 15.22 5.00 -10.00
CA TYR A 4 14.88 3.88 -9.12
C TYR A 4 13.50 4.10 -8.52
N ILE A 5 12.51 3.51 -9.18
CA ILE A 5 11.13 3.38 -8.74
C ILE A 5 11.11 2.33 -7.62
N ALA A 6 10.86 2.74 -6.38
CA ALA A 6 10.72 1.81 -5.27
C ALA A 6 9.25 1.38 -5.11
N GLN A 7 8.95 0.11 -5.33
CA GLN A 7 7.65 -0.47 -4.97
C GLN A 7 7.57 -0.64 -3.45
N LEU A 8 6.58 -0.01 -2.82
CA LEU A 8 6.33 -0.13 -1.38
C LEU A 8 4.90 -0.57 -1.12
N LEU A 9 4.74 -1.51 -0.19
CA LEU A 9 3.44 -1.99 0.30
C LEU A 9 3.19 -1.46 1.71
N CYS A 10 2.06 -0.77 1.91
CA CYS A 10 1.67 -0.29 3.25
C CYS A 10 0.49 -1.10 3.82
N ARG A 11 0.58 -1.57 5.08
CA ARG A 11 -0.55 -2.10 5.88
C ARG A 11 -0.43 -1.79 7.36
N ARG A 12 -1.60 -1.68 8.00
CA ARG A 12 -1.83 -1.74 9.43
C ARG A 12 -1.35 -3.06 10.07
N ARG A 13 -0.31 -2.94 10.91
CA ARG A 13 0.01 -3.64 12.17
C ARG A 13 -0.75 -4.94 12.50
N ILE A 14 -0.11 -6.09 12.31
CA ILE A 14 -0.25 -7.28 13.17
C ILE A 14 1.11 -7.44 13.87
N LEU A 15 1.18 -7.19 15.19
CA LEU A 15 2.33 -7.52 16.06
C LEU A 15 3.66 -6.71 15.94
N GLY A 16 3.61 -5.41 15.66
CA GLY A 16 4.58 -4.47 16.27
C GLY A 16 5.98 -4.25 15.65
N THR A 17 6.25 -4.61 14.39
CA THR A 17 7.45 -4.12 13.68
C THR A 17 7.15 -3.73 12.23
N TRP A 18 7.75 -2.64 11.76
CA TRP A 18 7.77 -2.27 10.34
C TRP A 18 8.69 -3.23 9.61
N LYS A 19 8.19 -3.97 8.62
CA LYS A 19 9.03 -4.76 7.73
C LYS A 19 8.76 -4.38 6.29
N GLN A 20 9.82 -3.92 5.62
CA GLN A 20 9.92 -3.92 4.17
C GLN A 20 9.59 -5.33 3.67
N PHE A 21 8.83 -5.43 2.58
CA PHE A 21 8.49 -6.72 1.98
C PHE A 21 9.79 -7.41 1.52
N ASP A 22 10.29 -8.34 2.34
CA ASP A 22 11.39 -9.23 2.02
C ASP A 22 10.82 -10.40 1.19
N SER A 23 11.34 -10.58 -0.01
CA SER A 23 10.94 -11.60 -0.98
C SER A 23 11.22 -13.04 -0.54
N THR A 24 11.65 -13.29 0.70
CA THR A 24 12.02 -14.62 1.21
C THR A 24 10.96 -15.33 2.06
N LEU A 25 9.74 -14.81 2.19
CA LEU A 25 8.64 -15.55 2.84
C LEU A 25 8.05 -16.64 1.93
N ASN A 26 8.84 -17.69 1.71
CA ASN A 26 8.42 -18.94 1.10
C ASN A 26 7.95 -19.93 2.18
N LYS A 27 6.66 -20.27 2.11
CA LYS A 27 6.02 -21.51 2.60
C LYS A 27 6.32 -21.96 4.03
N ARG A 28 5.37 -21.75 4.97
CA ARG A 28 4.87 -22.82 5.86
C ARG A 28 3.41 -22.56 6.23
N ASN A 29 2.52 -23.36 5.64
CA ASN A 29 1.20 -23.64 6.19
C ASN A 29 1.40 -24.37 7.52
N ILE A 30 1.00 -23.76 8.64
CA ILE A 30 0.92 -24.46 9.92
C ILE A 30 -0.54 -24.88 10.08
N VAL A 31 -0.83 -26.14 9.72
CA VAL A 31 -2.04 -26.84 10.15
C VAL A 31 -1.66 -27.61 11.40
N LEU A 32 -2.11 -27.16 12.56
CA LEU A 32 -2.08 -27.95 13.79
C LEU A 32 -3.46 -28.58 13.96
N HIS A 33 -3.54 -29.89 13.81
CA HIS A 33 -4.71 -30.69 14.13
C HIS A 33 -4.50 -31.25 15.55
N SER A 34 -5.44 -30.99 16.46
CA SER A 34 -5.59 -31.76 17.70
C SER A 34 -7.06 -32.10 17.91
N SER A 35 -7.31 -33.36 18.25
CA SER A 35 -8.63 -34.00 18.23
C SER A 35 -9.40 -33.82 19.55
N ILE A 36 -10.71 -33.51 19.39
CA ILE A 36 -11.91 -33.90 20.14
C ILE A 36 -12.01 -33.57 21.65
N SER A 37 -12.98 -32.71 22.02
CA SER A 37 -14.17 -33.11 22.84
C SER A 37 -15.21 -31.99 23.03
N SER A 38 -16.44 -32.35 22.65
CA SER A 38 -17.76 -32.03 23.21
C SER A 38 -18.18 -30.59 23.64
N ALA A 39 -19.27 -30.17 22.99
CA ALA A 39 -20.41 -29.39 23.50
C ALA A 39 -20.43 -27.85 23.32
N LYS A 40 -21.42 -27.45 22.48
CA LYS A 40 -22.28 -26.25 22.48
C LYS A 40 -22.06 -25.17 21.40
N MET A 41 -23.23 -24.80 20.86
CA MET A 41 -23.62 -23.66 20.01
C MET A 41 -23.31 -23.70 18.50
N SER A 42 -24.34 -24.15 17.76
CA SER A 42 -24.85 -23.44 16.57
C SER A 42 -24.88 -21.94 16.86
N THR A 43 -24.21 -21.06 16.12
CA THR A 43 -24.15 -20.92 14.67
C THR A 43 -22.70 -20.73 14.22
N SER A 44 -22.16 -21.70 13.47
CA SER A 44 -20.95 -21.42 12.67
C SER A 44 -21.37 -20.44 11.57
N LEU A 45 -21.07 -19.15 11.75
CA LEU A 45 -20.99 -18.24 10.61
C LEU A 45 -19.92 -18.85 9.70
N GLN A 46 -20.36 -19.50 8.62
CA GLN A 46 -19.46 -19.83 7.55
C GLN A 46 -18.91 -18.49 7.06
N VAL A 47 -17.69 -18.17 7.46
CA VAL A 47 -16.89 -17.15 6.79
C VAL A 47 -16.56 -17.76 5.43
N GLY A 48 -17.54 -17.73 4.51
CA GLY A 48 -17.23 -17.92 3.10
C GLY A 48 -16.12 -16.91 2.79
N GLU A 49 -15.02 -17.37 2.18
CA GLU A 49 -13.96 -16.45 1.76
C GLU A 49 -14.63 -15.42 0.84
N LEU A 50 -14.88 -14.21 1.36
CA LEU A 50 -15.29 -13.10 0.53
C LEU A 50 -14.22 -12.95 -0.55
N PRO A 51 -14.60 -12.83 -1.83
CA PRO A 51 -13.63 -12.72 -2.91
C PRO A 51 -12.68 -11.57 -2.59
N ARG A 52 -11.37 -11.87 -2.59
CA ARG A 52 -10.32 -10.88 -2.32
C ARG A 52 -10.29 -9.88 -3.48
N LEU A 53 -11.10 -8.82 -3.38
CA LEU A 53 -11.15 -7.78 -4.39
C LEU A 53 -9.88 -6.94 -4.33
N VAL A 54 -9.29 -6.68 -5.50
CA VAL A 54 -8.20 -5.72 -5.67
C VAL A 54 -8.63 -4.64 -6.65
N ALA A 55 -8.05 -3.45 -6.51
CA ALA A 55 -8.26 -2.35 -7.43
C ALA A 55 -6.94 -1.98 -8.10
N VAL A 56 -6.97 -1.79 -9.41
CA VAL A 56 -5.89 -1.18 -10.19
C VAL A 56 -6.39 0.18 -10.62
N THR A 57 -5.60 1.23 -10.36
CA THR A 57 -5.99 2.59 -10.66
C THR A 57 -5.15 3.17 -11.78
N GLN A 58 -5.70 4.19 -12.43
CA GLN A 58 -5.01 5.00 -13.42
C GLN A 58 -5.25 6.46 -13.07
N MET A 59 -4.22 7.28 -13.19
CA MET A 59 -4.28 8.73 -13.08
C MET A 59 -3.23 9.35 -13.99
N THR A 60 -3.32 10.65 -14.20
CA THR A 60 -2.32 11.43 -14.92
C THR A 60 -1.63 12.33 -13.90
N ALA A 61 -0.46 11.91 -13.44
CA ALA A 61 0.31 12.67 -12.46
C ALA A 61 0.96 13.89 -13.13
N THR A 62 1.00 15.01 -12.39
CA THR A 62 1.65 16.26 -12.80
C THR A 62 2.74 16.66 -11.81
N SER A 63 3.32 17.85 -11.96
CA SER A 63 4.25 18.44 -10.98
C SER A 63 3.56 18.90 -9.69
N ASP A 64 2.22 18.88 -9.61
CA ASP A 64 1.46 19.25 -8.40
C ASP A 64 1.21 18.03 -7.50
N LYS A 65 2.04 17.88 -6.46
CA LYS A 65 1.95 16.79 -5.48
C LYS A 65 0.63 16.77 -4.71
N GLU A 66 0.03 17.92 -4.44
CA GLU A 66 -1.23 17.99 -3.70
C GLU A 66 -2.40 17.56 -4.56
N ALA A 67 -2.45 18.02 -5.82
CA ALA A 67 -3.46 17.57 -6.78
C ALA A 67 -3.35 16.06 -7.05
N ASN A 68 -2.12 15.54 -7.18
CA ASN A 68 -1.88 14.11 -7.34
C ASN A 68 -2.35 13.32 -6.11
N PHE A 69 -1.98 13.76 -4.91
CA PHE A 69 -2.40 13.10 -3.67
C PHE A 69 -3.92 13.13 -3.46
N ALA A 70 -4.59 14.23 -3.80
CA ALA A 70 -6.05 14.31 -3.76
C ALA A 70 -6.69 13.30 -4.73
N THR A 71 -6.13 13.16 -5.93
CA THR A 71 -6.59 12.17 -6.94
C THR A 71 -6.42 10.75 -6.42
N VAL A 72 -5.24 10.42 -5.89
CA VAL A 72 -4.97 9.12 -5.25
C VAL A 72 -5.97 8.85 -4.13
N THR A 73 -6.19 9.84 -3.25
CA THR A 73 -7.11 9.71 -2.10
C THR A 73 -8.50 9.31 -2.57
N SER A 74 -9.05 10.03 -3.56
CA SER A 74 -10.35 9.70 -4.15
C SER A 74 -10.40 8.29 -4.76
N LEU A 75 -9.34 7.88 -5.47
CA LEU A 75 -9.26 6.55 -6.08
C LEU A 75 -9.21 5.44 -5.02
N VAL A 76 -8.44 5.64 -3.96
CA VAL A 76 -8.31 4.69 -2.84
C VAL A 76 -9.62 4.57 -2.07
N GLU A 77 -10.27 5.69 -1.75
CA GLU A 77 -11.56 5.69 -1.06
C GLU A 77 -12.67 5.00 -1.88
N ARG A 78 -12.70 5.24 -3.20
CA ARG A 78 -13.62 4.55 -4.13
C ARG A 78 -13.34 3.05 -4.22
N ALA A 79 -12.08 2.63 -4.15
CA ALA A 79 -11.73 1.22 -4.13
C ALA A 79 -12.15 0.57 -2.80
N ALA A 80 -11.88 1.24 -1.68
CA ALA A 80 -12.24 0.79 -0.34
C ALA A 80 -13.75 0.67 -0.17
N SER A 81 -14.53 1.64 -0.68
CA SER A 81 -16.00 1.59 -0.61
C SER A 81 -16.62 0.43 -1.41
N ARG A 82 -15.88 -0.11 -2.39
CA ARG A 82 -16.24 -1.32 -3.15
C ARG A 82 -15.75 -2.61 -2.50
N GLY A 83 -15.07 -2.54 -1.36
CA GLY A 83 -14.55 -3.68 -0.62
C GLY A 83 -13.15 -4.16 -1.05
N ALA A 84 -12.41 -3.35 -1.82
CA ALA A 84 -11.05 -3.72 -2.21
C ALA A 84 -10.14 -3.86 -0.98
N GLN A 85 -9.36 -4.94 -0.92
CA GLN A 85 -8.38 -5.19 0.14
C GLN A 85 -7.01 -4.61 -0.19
N MET A 86 -6.74 -4.38 -1.48
CA MET A 86 -5.48 -3.85 -1.99
C MET A 86 -5.72 -2.96 -3.21
N VAL A 87 -5.01 -1.84 -3.28
CA VAL A 87 -5.05 -0.88 -4.37
C VAL A 87 -3.65 -0.72 -4.97
N PHE A 88 -3.55 -0.85 -6.27
CA PHE A 88 -2.34 -0.65 -7.05
C PHE A 88 -2.43 0.70 -7.75
N LEU A 89 -1.54 1.62 -7.37
CA LEU A 89 -1.35 2.92 -8.01
C LEU A 89 -0.34 2.78 -9.17
N PRO A 90 -0.42 3.64 -10.18
CA PRO A 90 0.57 3.69 -11.24
C PRO A 90 1.94 4.16 -10.70
N GLU A 91 2.99 3.91 -11.48
CA GLU A 91 4.30 4.50 -11.26
C GLU A 91 4.22 6.03 -11.20
N ALA A 92 5.07 6.65 -10.38
CA ALA A 92 5.17 8.11 -10.26
C ALA A 92 3.84 8.79 -9.88
N CYS A 93 3.04 8.11 -9.04
CA CYS A 93 1.80 8.69 -8.51
C CYS A 93 2.03 9.87 -7.55
N ASP A 94 3.27 10.10 -7.11
CA ASP A 94 3.67 11.28 -6.34
C ASP A 94 3.74 12.53 -7.20
N TYR A 95 4.53 12.50 -8.28
CA TYR A 95 4.63 13.58 -9.24
C TYR A 95 5.35 13.16 -10.53
N ILE A 96 5.12 13.94 -11.59
CA ILE A 96 5.94 13.97 -12.80
C ILE A 96 6.51 15.38 -12.94
N ALA A 97 7.82 15.51 -12.81
CA ALA A 97 8.50 16.80 -12.90
C ALA A 97 8.70 17.22 -14.38
N GLU A 98 8.77 18.52 -14.60
CA GLU A 98 9.05 19.15 -15.90
C GLU A 98 10.55 19.18 -16.22
N SER A 99 11.40 19.08 -15.19
CA SER A 99 12.85 19.01 -15.34
C SER A 99 13.49 18.04 -14.34
N LYS A 100 14.74 17.65 -14.63
CA LYS A 100 15.51 16.78 -13.75
C LYS A 100 15.84 17.48 -12.42
N GLU A 101 16.15 18.76 -12.48
CA GLU A 101 16.45 19.61 -11.33
C GLU A 101 15.24 19.69 -10.42
N GLN A 102 14.06 19.94 -10.98
CA GLN A 102 12.80 19.96 -10.25
C GLN A 102 12.51 18.60 -9.60
N SER A 103 12.75 17.47 -10.29
CA SER A 103 12.59 16.15 -9.69
C SER A 103 13.50 15.95 -8.47
N LEU A 104 14.76 16.39 -8.53
CA LEU A 104 15.68 16.26 -7.39
C LEU A 104 15.27 17.10 -6.18
N GLU A 105 14.64 18.26 -6.42
CA GLU A 105 14.11 19.14 -5.37
C GLU A 105 12.84 18.57 -4.74
N MET A 106 11.96 17.99 -5.55
CA MET A 106 10.66 17.45 -5.11
C MET A 106 10.74 16.07 -4.45
N ALA A 107 11.80 15.31 -4.71
CA ALA A 107 12.02 13.98 -4.16
C ALA A 107 12.17 14.04 -2.62
N GLU A 108 11.44 13.15 -1.95
CA GLU A 108 11.47 13.03 -0.49
C GLU A 108 12.09 11.70 -0.06
N PRO A 109 12.70 11.61 1.13
CA PRO A 109 13.09 10.32 1.70
C PRO A 109 11.85 9.49 2.05
N LEU A 110 12.00 8.17 2.21
CA LEU A 110 10.90 7.29 2.63
C LEU A 110 10.35 7.60 4.04
N SER A 111 11.10 8.34 4.86
CA SER A 111 10.64 8.86 6.15
C SER A 111 9.93 10.23 6.05
N GLY A 112 9.84 10.80 4.85
CA GLY A 112 9.31 12.12 4.56
C GLY A 112 7.78 12.23 4.72
N PRO A 113 7.26 13.47 4.74
CA PRO A 113 5.84 13.75 4.96
C PRO A 113 4.92 13.09 3.93
N LEU A 114 5.31 13.02 2.65
CA LEU A 114 4.47 12.40 1.63
C LEU A 114 4.22 10.91 1.93
N MET A 115 5.25 10.16 2.31
CA MET A 115 5.10 8.74 2.66
C MET A 115 4.22 8.55 3.90
N GLN A 116 4.32 9.45 4.89
CA GLN A 116 3.45 9.43 6.06
C GLN A 116 1.98 9.62 5.68
N ARG A 117 1.69 10.49 4.70
CA ARG A 117 0.34 10.69 4.18
C ARG A 117 -0.21 9.44 3.48
N TYR A 118 0.58 8.78 2.64
CA TYR A 118 0.19 7.51 2.01
C TYR A 118 -0.06 6.41 3.06
N CYS A 119 0.77 6.31 4.10
CA CYS A 119 0.53 5.41 5.21
C CYS A 119 -0.77 5.73 5.97
N GLY A 120 -1.04 7.00 6.21
CA GLY A 120 -2.29 7.47 6.83
C GLY A 120 -3.51 7.15 5.98
N LEU A 121 -3.42 7.34 4.66
CA LEU A 121 -4.48 6.99 3.71
C LEU A 121 -4.75 5.48 3.71
N ALA A 122 -3.72 4.64 3.60
CA ALA A 122 -3.88 3.18 3.67
C ALA A 122 -4.54 2.74 4.99
N ALA A 123 -4.11 3.33 6.11
CA ALA A 123 -4.61 3.00 7.44
C ALA A 123 -6.08 3.44 7.64
N SER A 124 -6.45 4.63 7.17
CA SER A 124 -7.82 5.16 7.27
C SER A 124 -8.79 4.44 6.35
N ALA A 125 -8.40 4.15 5.12
CA ALA A 125 -9.21 3.41 4.16
C ALA A 125 -9.26 1.90 4.44
N GLY A 126 -8.36 1.37 5.28
CA GLY A 126 -8.33 -0.05 5.64
C GLY A 126 -7.84 -0.97 4.52
N VAL A 127 -7.04 -0.44 3.59
CA VAL A 127 -6.54 -1.17 2.40
C VAL A 127 -5.02 -1.27 2.40
N TRP A 128 -4.49 -2.24 1.66
CA TRP A 128 -3.09 -2.22 1.25
C TRP A 128 -2.88 -1.28 0.06
N LEU A 129 -1.79 -0.53 0.06
CA LEU A 129 -1.40 0.29 -1.10
C LEU A 129 -0.11 -0.24 -1.71
N SER A 130 -0.10 -0.45 -3.03
CA SER A 130 1.11 -0.50 -3.85
C SER A 130 1.24 0.84 -4.57
N LEU A 131 2.34 1.55 -4.34
CA LEU A 131 2.52 2.91 -4.85
C LEU A 131 3.06 2.97 -6.29
N GLY A 132 3.22 1.84 -6.99
CA GLY A 132 3.75 1.73 -8.36
C GLY A 132 5.25 2.02 -8.44
N GLY A 133 5.64 3.18 -7.92
CA GLY A 133 6.86 3.47 -7.18
C GLY A 133 7.15 4.98 -7.18
N LEU A 134 7.90 5.40 -6.16
CA LEU A 134 8.05 6.81 -5.80
C LEU A 134 9.44 7.36 -6.12
N HIS A 135 9.53 8.68 -6.27
CA HIS A 135 10.79 9.40 -6.37
C HIS A 135 11.43 9.59 -5.00
N VAL A 136 12.32 8.67 -4.63
CA VAL A 136 12.97 8.65 -3.32
C VAL A 136 14.31 9.38 -3.33
N LYS A 137 14.45 10.39 -2.47
CA LYS A 137 15.74 11.04 -2.21
C LYS A 137 16.59 10.14 -1.31
N LYS A 138 17.78 9.76 -1.79
CA LYS A 138 18.77 9.07 -0.96
C LYS A 138 19.36 10.03 0.06
N ILE A 139 19.35 9.64 1.33
CA ILE A 139 20.12 10.31 2.37
C ILE A 139 21.53 9.73 2.28
N THR A 140 22.43 10.45 1.62
CA THR A 140 23.85 10.08 1.59
C THR A 140 24.43 10.31 2.99
N LYS A 141 25.01 9.27 3.58
CA LYS A 141 25.80 9.37 4.82
C LYS A 141 27.16 9.98 4.52
#